data_AF-A0A8T6S8I5-F1
#
_entry.id   AF-A0A8T6S8I5-F1
#
_cell.length_a   1.000
_cell.length_b   1.000
_cell.length_c   1.000
_cell.angle_alpha   90.00
_cell.angle_beta   90.00
_cell.angle_gamma   90.00
#
_symmetry.space_group_name_H-M   'P 1'
#
loop_
_entity.id
_entity.type
_entity.pdbx_description
1 polymer ?
#
loop_
_entity_poly.entity_id
_entity_poly.type
_entity_poly.pdbx_seq_one_letter_code
_entity_poly.pdbx_strand_id
1 'polypeptide(L)' 'MDPINLTAQKRVPKRLKNGDVAKVVFSPLDPLCLERYSQFPPLGRFVVEGKKGTTAAGIVLKLRRPE' A
#
# COMPACT_ATOMS: atom_id res chain seq x y z
N MET A 1 -8.70 3.81 -7.10
CA MET A 1 -10.00 3.17 -6.77
C MET A 1 -10.81 4.21 -6.04
N ASP A 2 -12.07 4.38 -6.41
CA ASP A 2 -12.98 5.21 -5.62
C ASP A 2 -13.29 4.47 -4.29
N PRO A 3 -12.97 5.05 -3.12
CA PRO A 3 -13.16 4.38 -1.84
C PRO A 3 -14.64 4.21 -1.45
N ILE A 4 -15.56 4.98 -2.03
CA ILE A 4 -16.99 4.95 -1.69
C ILE A 4 -17.75 4.09 -2.69
N ASN A 5 -17.50 4.28 -3.99
CA ASN A 5 -18.24 3.58 -5.05
C ASN A 5 -17.56 2.27 -5.51
N LEU A 6 -16.46 1.88 -4.86
CA LEU A 6 -15.62 0.72 -5.17
C LEU A 6 -15.29 0.56 -6.67
N THR A 7 -15.30 1.66 -7.42
CA THR A 7 -15.13 1.66 -8.87
C THR A 7 -13.64 1.83 -9.20
N ALA A 8 -13.11 0.91 -10.01
CA ALA A 8 -11.75 1.03 -10.53
C ALA A 8 -11.74 2.14 -11.60
N GLN A 9 -11.11 3.27 -11.29
CA GLN A 9 -10.88 4.29 -12.30
C GLN A 9 -10.01 3.73 -13.44
N LYS A 10 -10.51 3.82 -14.66
CA LYS A 10 -9.92 3.22 -15.88
C LYS A 10 -8.57 3.85 -16.27
N ARG A 11 -8.23 5.04 -15.73
CA ARG A 11 -6.94 5.69 -15.92
C ARG A 11 -6.08 5.50 -14.68
N VAL A 12 -4.84 5.03 -14.88
CA VAL A 12 -3.82 5.01 -13.82
C VAL A 12 -3.38 6.45 -13.58
N PRO A 13 -3.70 7.06 -12.43
CA PRO A 13 -3.30 8.43 -12.16
C PRO A 13 -1.79 8.51 -11.96
N LYS A 14 -1.15 9.56 -12.49
CA LYS A 14 0.30 9.79 -12.31
C LYS A 14 0.68 10.06 -10.85
N ARG A 15 -0.26 10.57 -10.05
CA ARG A 15 -0.09 10.89 -8.63
C ARG A 15 -1.38 10.61 -7.88
N LEU A 16 -1.24 10.18 -6.63
CA LEU A 16 -2.35 10.03 -5.69
C LEU A 16 -2.57 11.35 -4.94
N LYS A 17 -3.82 11.69 -4.69
CA LYS A 17 -4.25 12.82 -3.84
C LYS A 17 -4.84 12.29 -2.53
N ASN A 18 -5.04 13.17 -1.56
CA ASN A 18 -5.73 12.81 -0.33
C ASN A 18 -7.14 12.27 -0.63
N GLY A 19 -7.48 11.14 0.00
CA GLY A 19 -8.74 10.43 -0.23
C GLY A 19 -8.66 9.36 -1.32
N ASP A 20 -7.60 9.34 -2.14
CA ASP A 20 -7.44 8.28 -3.13
C ASP A 20 -6.94 6.99 -2.49
N VAL A 21 -7.47 5.86 -2.96
CA VAL A 21 -6.97 4.52 -2.61
C VAL A 21 -6.40 3.86 -3.85
N ALA A 22 -5.22 3.25 -3.73
CA ALA A 22 -4.56 2.57 -4.83
C ALA A 22 -3.81 1.33 -4.38
N LYS A 23 -3.63 0.40 -5.32
CA LYS A 23 -2.73 -0.73 -5.17
C LYS A 23 -1.38 -0.35 -5.76
N VAL A 24 -0.33 -0.41 -4.94
CA VAL A 24 1.03 -0.01 -5.31
C VAL A 24 1.97 -1.18 -5.08
N VAL A 25 2.98 -1.31 -5.95
CA VAL A 25 4.09 -2.26 -5.77
C VAL A 25 5.27 -1.49 -5.18
N PHE A 26 5.78 -1.96 -4.05
CA PHE A 26 6.95 -1.39 -3.39
C PHE A 26 8.14 -2.33 -3.55
N SER A 27 9.33 -1.76 -3.71
CA SER A 27 10.60 -2.46 -3.54
C SER A 27 11.28 -1.86 -2.32
N PRO A 28 11.59 -2.67 -1.29
CA PRO A 28 12.32 -2.16 -0.14
C PRO A 28 13.77 -1.86 -0.53
N LEU A 29 14.40 -0.92 0.19
CA LEU A 29 15.82 -0.59 0.02
C LEU A 29 16.70 -1.57 0.79
N ASP A 30 16.27 -1.92 2.00
CA ASP A 30 16.93 -2.90 2.89
C ASP A 30 16.06 -4.16 3.04
N PRO A 31 16.64 -5.31 3.41
CA PRO A 31 15.87 -6.51 3.71
C PRO A 31 14.81 -6.26 4.78
N LEU A 32 13.55 -6.54 4.46
CA LEU A 32 12.41 -6.29 5.34
C LEU A 32 11.52 -7.53 5.43
N CYS A 33 11.18 -7.92 6.66
CA CYS A 33 10.25 -9.01 6.93
C CYS A 33 8.81 -8.45 6.93
N LEU A 34 7.98 -8.94 6.01
CA LEU A 34 6.57 -8.59 5.89
C LEU A 34 5.76 -9.85 5.64
N GLU A 35 4.48 -9.82 6.04
CA GLU A 35 3.53 -10.90 5.74
C GLU A 35 2.29 -10.37 5.03
N ARG A 36 1.54 -11.27 4.37
CA ARG A 36 0.23 -10.88 3.83
C ARG A 36 -0.71 -10.57 4.99
N TYR A 37 -1.47 -9.49 4.85
CA TYR A 37 -2.45 -9.08 5.86
C TYR A 37 -3.45 -10.18 6.22
N SER A 38 -3.90 -10.97 5.23
CA SER A 38 -4.84 -12.07 5.43
C SER A 38 -4.25 -13.25 6.22
N GLN A 39 -2.92 -13.37 6.32
CA GLN A 39 -2.24 -14.47 7.01
C GLN A 39 -1.78 -14.04 8.39
N PHE A 40 -1.10 -12.89 8.48
CA PHE A 40 -0.62 -12.34 9.75
C PHE A 40 -0.84 -10.82 9.79
N PRO A 41 -2.03 -10.37 10.24
CA PRO A 41 -2.40 -8.96 10.25
C PRO A 41 -1.37 -8.01 10.90
N PRO A 42 -0.68 -8.38 12.00
CA PRO A 42 0.30 -7.50 12.63
C PRO A 42 1.50 -7.15 11.73
N LEU A 43 2.00 -8.08 10.90
CA LEU A 43 3.12 -7.85 9.97
C LEU A 43 2.65 -7.44 8.56
N GLY A 44 1.34 -7.38 8.34
CA GLY A 44 0.75 -6.96 7.08
C GLY A 44 0.22 -5.52 7.09
N ARG A 45 0.21 -4.83 8.24
CA ARG A 45 -0.19 -3.42 8.35
C ARG A 45 1.05 -2.54 8.36
N PHE A 46 1.01 -1.43 7.65
CA PHE A 46 2.10 -0.46 7.64
C PHE A 46 1.58 0.97 7.51
N VAL A 47 2.45 1.90 7.89
CA VAL A 47 2.23 3.34 7.77
C VAL A 47 3.28 3.90 6.81
N VAL A 48 2.89 4.84 5.98
CA VAL A 48 3.80 5.59 5.10
C VAL A 48 4.03 6.95 5.73
N GLU A 49 5.27 7.21 6.13
CA GLU A 49 5.67 8.48 6.71
C GLU A 49 6.31 9.39 5.66
N GLY A 50 5.90 10.65 5.67
CA GLY A 50 6.49 11.72 4.87
C GLY A 50 7.16 12.76 5.75
N LYS A 51 7.63 13.85 5.13
CA LYS A 51 8.35 14.92 5.83
C LYS A 51 7.55 15.62 6.95
N LYS A 52 6.22 15.54 6.91
CA LYS A 52 5.32 16.20 7.88
C LYS A 52 4.54 15.18 8.73
N GLY A 53 5.03 13.95 8.82
CA GLY A 53 4.38 12.83 9.53
C GLY A 53 3.67 11.86 8.61
N THR A 54 2.77 11.07 9.18
CA THR A 54 2.01 10.02 8.48
C THR A 54 1.24 10.58 7.29
N THR A 55 1.58 10.09 6.09
CA THR A 55 0.97 10.49 4.83
C THR A 55 -0.07 9.47 4.34
N ALA A 56 0.13 8.18 4.64
CA ALA A 56 -0.82 7.14 4.29
C ALA A 56 -0.75 5.94 5.26
N ALA A 57 -1.76 5.09 5.22
CA ALA A 57 -1.76 3.78 5.86
C ALA A 57 -2.10 2.71 4.82
N GLY A 58 -1.61 1.49 5.01
CA GLY A 58 -1.76 0.43 4.03
C GLY A 58 -1.74 -0.97 4.63
N ILE A 59 -2.17 -1.92 3.79
CA ILE A 59 -2.09 -3.35 4.06
C ILE A 59 -1.36 -4.08 2.93
N VAL A 60 -0.60 -5.12 3.27
CA VAL A 60 0.12 -5.96 2.32
C VAL A 60 -0.84 -6.96 1.71
N LEU A 61 -1.13 -6.78 0.42
CA LEU A 61 -2.01 -7.67 -0.36
C LEU A 61 -1.26 -8.85 -0.97
N LYS A 62 -0.03 -8.63 -1.45
CA LYS A 62 0.79 -9.65 -2.11
C LYS A 62 2.26 -9.38 -1.82
N LEU A 63 2.98 -10.44 -1.50
CA LEU A 63 4.44 -10.46 -1.38
C LEU A 63 5.04 -11.22 -2.55
N ARG A 64 6.18 -10.72 -3.05
CA ARG A 64 7.06 -11.45 -3.95
C ARG A 64 8.36 -11.67 -3.19
N ARG A 65 8.69 -12.93 -2.91
CA ARG A 65 9.99 -13.27 -2.31
C ARG A 65 11.05 -13.17 -3.41
N PRO A 66 12.20 -12.51 -3.17
CA PRO A 66 13.35 -12.70 -4.03
C PRO A 66 13.76 -14.18 -3.94
N GLU A 67 13.95 -14.81 -5.10
CA GLU A 67 14.64 -16.11 -5.20
C GLU A 67 16.14 -15.91 -4.98
#